data_AF-A0AA88YLB1-F1
#
_entry.id   AF-A0AA88YLB1-F1
#
_cell.length_a   1.000
_cell.length_b   1.000
_cell.length_c   1.000
_cell.angle_alpha   90.00
_cell.angle_beta   90.00
_cell.angle_gamma   90.00
#
_symmetry.space_group_name_H-M   'P 1'
#
loop_
_entity.id
_entity.type
_entity.pdbx_description
1 polymer ?
#
loop_
_entity_poly.entity_id
_entity_poly.type
_entity_poly.pdbx_seq_one_letter_code
_entity_poly.pdbx_strand_id
1 'polypeptide(L)'
;MFLNNTKNKDNFLKLLGQTLERHGIDVKYADGDADLMIVLTAKEISELKPVIVIAEDTDILVLLIHYANNTGYPIYMQSSGSNSSQKKWNVDETAKSIGEDMCRVLPVMHAITGCDTTSRPFGVGKGKAFKEFRSKPELRQLACVFLERSSKEDIVKSGEEIICQLFKGMPCEGLNFLRFRLFGKKTILGTKVLHIQSLPPTSDAASFHSMRVYHQVQTWIGNEINPCDWGWTVKGSLLLPVRNSLGPGPRELLKVVRCSCKGGCDTVRCSCRKHGLNCTQLCGDCRGHGCTNSEVPEID
;
A
#
# COMPACT_ATOMS: atom_id res chain seq x y z
N MET A 1 -2.63 -29.19 -0.28
CA MET A 1 -1.91 -28.01 0.23
C MET A 1 -2.18 -27.89 1.73
N PHE A 2 -1.33 -28.48 2.56
CA PHE A 2 -1.58 -28.68 4.00
C PHE A 2 -1.75 -27.34 4.75
N LEU A 3 -0.87 -26.36 4.47
CA LEU A 3 -0.87 -25.03 5.09
C LEU A 3 -1.93 -24.05 4.54
N ASN A 4 -2.66 -24.41 3.48
CA ASN A 4 -3.77 -23.59 2.98
C ASN A 4 -5.05 -23.79 3.80
N ASN A 5 -5.12 -24.84 4.61
CA ASN A 5 -6.22 -25.04 5.54
C ASN A 5 -5.90 -24.29 6.83
N THR A 6 -6.75 -23.34 7.22
CA THR A 6 -6.56 -22.50 8.42
C THR A 6 -6.40 -23.33 9.68
N LYS A 7 -7.22 -24.36 9.89
CA LYS A 7 -7.10 -25.26 11.06
C LYS A 7 -5.76 -26.01 11.08
N ASN A 8 -5.29 -26.48 9.93
CA ASN A 8 -3.98 -27.14 9.86
C ASN A 8 -2.83 -26.16 10.13
N LYS A 9 -2.93 -24.93 9.62
CA LYS A 9 -1.96 -23.88 9.90
C LYS A 9 -1.90 -23.57 11.40
N ASP A 10 -3.05 -23.40 12.05
CA ASP A 10 -3.13 -23.12 13.49
C ASP A 10 -2.57 -24.26 14.34
N ASN A 11 -2.93 -25.51 13.99
CA ASN A 11 -2.42 -26.69 14.69
C ASN A 11 -0.90 -26.85 14.50
N PHE A 12 -0.39 -26.57 13.30
CA PHE A 12 1.04 -26.60 13.02
C PHE A 12 1.79 -25.54 13.82
N LEU A 13 1.29 -24.29 13.87
CA LEU A 13 1.90 -23.22 14.66
C LEU A 13 1.95 -23.56 16.15
N LYS A 14 0.86 -24.11 16.71
CA LYS A 14 0.81 -24.57 18.10
C LYS A 14 1.81 -25.70 18.36
N LEU A 15 1.88 -26.69 17.47
CA LEU A 15 2.83 -27.80 17.61
C LEU A 15 4.28 -27.32 17.55
N LEU A 16 4.59 -26.42 16.61
CA LEU A 16 5.92 -25.86 16.44
C LEU A 16 6.34 -25.06 17.68
N GLY A 17 5.48 -24.16 18.15
CA GLY A 17 5.76 -23.35 19.34
C GLY A 17 5.98 -24.21 20.59
N GLN A 18 5.10 -25.18 20.87
CA GLN A 18 5.30 -26.13 21.97
C GLN A 18 6.60 -26.94 21.84
N THR A 19 7.01 -27.27 20.61
CA THR A 19 8.27 -27.99 20.38
C THR A 19 9.47 -27.09 20.68
N LEU A 20 9.45 -25.82 20.29
CA LEU A 20 10.49 -24.85 20.58
C LEU A 20 10.60 -24.58 22.09
N GLU A 21 9.47 -24.39 22.77
CA GLU A 21 9.41 -24.21 24.23
C GLU A 21 10.01 -25.40 24.99
N ARG A 22 9.73 -26.63 24.55
CA ARG A 22 10.34 -27.85 25.13
C ARG A 22 11.86 -27.90 24.96
N HIS A 23 12.41 -27.19 23.98
CA HIS A 23 13.86 -27.04 23.78
C HIS A 23 14.42 -25.76 24.41
N GLY A 24 13.66 -25.09 25.28
CA GLY A 24 14.10 -23.90 26.01
C GLY A 24 14.12 -22.61 25.19
N ILE A 25 13.43 -22.58 24.04
CA ILE A 25 13.28 -21.39 23.20
C ILE A 25 11.98 -20.70 23.58
N ASP A 26 12.05 -19.42 23.93
CA ASP A 26 10.87 -18.60 24.21
C ASP A 26 10.08 -18.33 22.92
N VAL A 27 8.76 -18.46 23.00
CA VAL A 27 7.84 -18.32 21.85
C VAL A 27 6.74 -17.33 22.19
N LYS A 28 6.57 -16.33 21.33
CA LYS A 28 5.45 -15.39 21.36
C LYS A 28 4.52 -15.64 20.17
N TYR A 29 3.21 -15.54 20.39
CA TYR A 29 2.20 -15.70 19.36
C TYR A 29 1.54 -14.35 19.06
N ALA A 30 1.44 -13.98 17.79
CA ALA A 30 0.70 -12.81 17.33
C ALA A 30 -0.67 -13.24 16.78
N ASP A 31 -1.71 -12.45 17.09
CA ASP A 31 -3.07 -12.69 16.58
C ASP A 31 -3.22 -12.36 15.09
N GLY A 32 -2.29 -11.56 14.55
CA GLY A 32 -2.25 -11.14 13.16
C GLY A 32 -0.83 -11.09 12.64
N ASP A 33 -0.47 -9.95 12.05
CA ASP A 33 0.90 -9.70 11.61
C ASP A 33 1.87 -9.62 12.80
N ALA A 34 3.07 -10.17 12.64
CA ALA A 34 4.05 -10.30 13.73
C ALA A 34 5.11 -9.20 13.74
N ASP A 35 5.17 -8.33 12.73
CA ASP A 35 6.31 -7.43 12.51
C ASP A 35 6.52 -6.49 13.69
N LEU A 36 5.44 -5.83 14.16
CA LEU A 36 5.53 -4.93 15.30
C LEU A 36 5.94 -5.69 16.58
N MET A 37 5.40 -6.89 16.81
CA MET A 37 5.74 -7.70 17.98
C MET A 37 7.22 -8.10 17.99
N ILE A 38 7.77 -8.46 16.82
CA ILE A 38 9.19 -8.76 16.65
C ILE A 38 10.03 -7.53 17.00
N VAL A 39 9.68 -6.36 16.47
CA VAL A 39 10.44 -5.13 16.68
C VAL A 39 10.39 -4.65 18.13
N LEU A 40 9.21 -4.65 18.75
CA LEU A 40 9.07 -4.24 20.15
C LEU A 40 9.78 -5.21 21.09
N THR A 41 9.73 -6.52 20.81
CA THR A 41 10.49 -7.53 21.57
C THR A 41 12.00 -7.31 21.42
N ALA A 42 12.47 -7.02 20.21
CA ALA A 42 13.89 -6.72 19.98
C ALA A 42 14.33 -5.47 20.73
N LYS A 43 13.52 -4.40 20.71
CA LYS A 43 13.77 -3.17 21.47
C LYS A 43 13.83 -3.44 22.98
N GLU A 44 12.86 -4.16 23.52
CA GLU A 44 12.83 -4.50 24.95
C GLU A 44 14.08 -5.27 25.39
N ILE A 45 14.47 -6.30 24.64
CA ILE A 45 15.68 -7.09 24.95
C ILE A 45 16.95 -6.25 24.80
N SER A 46 16.95 -5.28 23.88
CA SER A 46 18.08 -4.39 23.63
C SER A 46 18.44 -3.50 24.82
N GLU A 47 17.56 -3.35 25.83
CA GLU A 47 17.91 -2.67 27.07
C GLU A 47 18.92 -3.45 27.92
N LEU A 48 19.01 -4.77 27.72
CA LEU A 48 19.82 -5.67 28.55
C LEU A 48 21.04 -6.21 27.82
N LYS A 49 20.96 -6.39 26.50
CA LYS A 49 22.03 -7.00 25.70
C LYS A 49 21.89 -6.71 24.21
N PRO A 50 22.96 -6.85 23.41
CA PRO A 50 22.85 -6.75 21.95
C PRO A 50 21.86 -7.77 21.36
N VAL A 51 21.10 -7.35 20.35
CA VAL A 51 20.05 -8.16 19.72
C VAL A 51 20.34 -8.36 18.24
N ILE A 52 20.06 -9.57 17.73
CA ILE A 52 20.04 -9.86 16.30
C ILE A 52 18.63 -10.31 15.93
N VAL A 53 17.98 -9.56 15.05
CA VAL A 53 16.69 -9.90 14.45
C VAL A 53 16.93 -10.60 13.11
N ILE A 54 16.49 -11.84 13.00
CA ILE A 54 16.58 -12.62 11.76
C ILE A 54 15.30 -12.37 10.95
N ALA A 55 15.42 -11.63 9.86
CA ALA A 55 14.28 -11.25 9.02
C ALA A 55 14.74 -10.90 7.59
N GLU A 56 13.85 -11.14 6.62
CA GLU A 56 14.01 -10.68 5.23
C GLU A 56 13.08 -9.51 4.89
N ASP A 57 12.09 -9.24 5.75
CA ASP A 57 11.05 -8.26 5.47
C ASP A 57 11.54 -6.82 5.58
N THR A 58 11.15 -5.99 4.62
CA THR A 58 11.44 -4.56 4.64
C THR A 58 10.62 -3.84 5.71
N ASP A 59 9.43 -4.33 6.03
CA ASP A 59 8.54 -3.75 7.04
C ASP A 59 9.23 -3.82 8.41
N ILE A 60 9.84 -4.96 8.75
CA ILE A 60 10.68 -5.12 9.96
C ILE A 60 11.85 -4.12 9.97
N LEU A 61 12.59 -3.95 8.86
CA LEU A 61 13.71 -2.99 8.83
C LEU A 61 13.25 -1.56 9.09
N VAL A 62 12.15 -1.15 8.45
CA VAL A 62 11.58 0.19 8.60
C VAL A 62 11.15 0.45 10.04
N LEU A 63 10.49 -0.53 10.66
CA LEU A 63 10.06 -0.45 12.05
C LEU A 63 11.24 -0.47 13.02
N LEU A 64 12.25 -1.31 12.79
CA LEU A 64 13.49 -1.32 13.58
C LEU A 64 14.15 0.05 13.58
N ILE A 65 14.27 0.70 12.41
CA ILE A 65 14.86 2.05 12.31
C ILE A 65 13.97 3.09 13.02
N HIS A 66 12.65 2.99 12.88
CA HIS A 66 11.72 3.89 13.57
C HIS A 66 11.85 3.79 15.10
N TYR A 67 12.04 2.59 15.62
CA TYR A 67 12.14 2.30 17.04
C TYR A 67 13.58 2.30 17.59
N ALA A 68 14.59 2.56 16.76
CA ALA A 68 16.01 2.51 17.13
C ALA A 68 16.44 3.59 18.12
N ASN A 69 15.60 4.60 18.40
CA ASN A 69 15.94 5.64 19.37
C ASN A 69 15.95 5.07 20.81
N ASN A 70 16.98 5.47 21.57
CA ASN A 70 17.16 5.17 22.99
C ASN A 70 17.30 3.67 23.32
N THR A 71 17.99 2.91 22.49
CA THR A 71 18.38 1.52 22.79
C THR A 71 19.53 1.49 23.79
N GLY A 72 19.47 0.60 24.79
CA GLY A 72 20.59 0.35 25.72
C GLY A 72 21.80 -0.31 25.03
N TYR A 73 21.53 -1.22 24.09
CA TYR A 73 22.53 -1.97 23.33
C TYR A 73 22.16 -2.04 21.83
N PRO A 74 23.15 -2.28 20.94
CA PRO A 74 22.90 -2.30 19.51
C PRO A 74 21.93 -3.40 19.06
N ILE A 75 21.06 -3.07 18.12
CA ILE A 75 20.20 -3.98 17.39
C ILE A 75 20.77 -4.19 15.98
N TYR A 76 20.85 -5.44 15.57
CA TYR A 76 21.23 -5.83 14.22
C TYR A 76 20.06 -6.52 13.53
N MET A 77 19.89 -6.26 12.24
CA MET A 77 19.07 -7.10 11.38
C MET A 77 19.97 -8.01 10.55
N GLN A 78 19.58 -9.27 10.36
CA GLN A 78 20.37 -10.22 9.59
C GLN A 78 19.48 -11.11 8.71
N SER A 79 19.90 -11.29 7.46
CA SER A 79 19.24 -12.19 6.50
C SER A 79 19.42 -13.66 6.90
N SER A 80 18.40 -14.47 6.67
CA SER A 80 18.29 -15.90 7.00
C SER A 80 19.09 -16.86 6.10
N GLY A 81 19.75 -16.36 5.04
CA GLY A 81 20.45 -17.19 4.05
C GLY A 81 21.62 -18.03 4.60
N SER A 82 21.80 -19.23 4.05
CA SER A 82 22.91 -20.14 4.36
C SER A 82 24.09 -19.92 3.41
N ASN A 83 25.26 -19.56 3.97
CA ASN A 83 26.61 -19.43 3.39
C ASN A 83 27.01 -18.09 2.74
N SER A 84 28.17 -17.60 3.20
CA SER A 84 29.07 -16.54 2.70
C SER A 84 28.54 -15.13 2.38
N SER A 85 27.23 -14.86 2.44
CA SER A 85 26.66 -13.53 2.19
C SER A 85 25.56 -13.11 3.16
N GLN A 86 25.61 -13.61 4.40
CA GLN A 86 24.73 -13.10 5.46
C GLN A 86 25.02 -11.62 5.68
N LYS A 87 24.12 -10.78 5.20
CA LYS A 87 24.22 -9.35 5.44
C LYS A 87 23.70 -9.09 6.83
N LYS A 88 24.56 -8.52 7.66
CA LYS A 88 24.24 -8.04 9.00
C LYS A 88 24.27 -6.52 8.96
N TRP A 89 23.15 -5.90 9.29
CA TRP A 89 22.98 -4.45 9.28
C TRP A 89 22.88 -3.95 10.72
N ASN A 90 23.71 -2.95 11.07
CA ASN A 90 23.58 -2.23 12.32
C ASN A 90 22.44 -1.22 12.20
N VAL A 91 21.34 -1.46 12.92
CA VAL A 91 20.14 -0.64 12.85
C VAL A 91 20.41 0.73 13.46
N ASP A 92 21.10 0.79 14.59
CA ASP A 92 21.42 2.02 15.31
C ASP A 92 22.31 2.96 14.50
N GLU A 93 23.35 2.43 13.85
CA GLU A 93 24.19 3.22 12.93
C GLU A 93 23.39 3.74 11.73
N THR A 94 22.48 2.92 11.21
CA THR A 94 21.59 3.31 10.11
C THR A 94 20.65 4.44 10.54
N ALA A 95 20.02 4.32 11.71
CA ALA A 95 19.16 5.35 12.28
C ALA A 95 19.92 6.67 12.50
N LYS A 96 21.13 6.60 13.08
CA LYS A 96 22.02 7.77 13.24
C LYS A 96 22.37 8.44 11.90
N SER A 97 22.65 7.65 10.86
CA SER A 97 22.99 8.16 9.51
C SER A 97 21.81 8.83 8.79
N ILE A 98 20.59 8.32 9.04
CA ILE A 98 19.36 8.80 8.43
C ILE A 98 18.82 10.06 9.16
N GLY A 99 19.01 10.12 10.48
CA GLY A 99 18.59 11.23 11.34
C GLY A 99 17.20 11.03 11.92
N GLU A 100 16.98 11.61 13.12
CA GLU A 100 15.79 11.39 13.94
C GLU A 100 14.48 11.73 13.22
N ASP A 101 14.38 12.91 12.62
CA ASP A 101 13.19 13.35 11.86
C ASP A 101 12.78 12.35 10.79
N MET A 102 13.76 11.78 10.09
CA MET A 102 13.52 10.85 9.00
C MET A 102 13.18 9.45 9.52
N CYS A 103 13.81 9.01 10.62
CA CYS A 103 13.44 7.76 11.30
C CYS A 103 11.99 7.82 11.80
N ARG A 104 11.57 8.97 12.36
CA ARG A 104 10.20 9.19 12.83
C ARG A 104 9.17 8.99 11.73
N VAL A 105 9.38 9.56 10.54
CA VAL A 105 8.40 9.49 9.43
C VAL A 105 8.60 8.31 8.48
N LEU A 106 9.60 7.46 8.73
CA LEU A 106 9.94 6.32 7.86
C LEU A 106 8.76 5.36 7.64
N PRO A 107 7.96 4.99 8.66
CA PRO A 107 6.78 4.13 8.48
C PRO A 107 5.76 4.74 7.50
N VAL A 108 5.52 6.05 7.59
CA VAL A 108 4.57 6.76 6.71
C VAL A 108 5.06 6.76 5.26
N MET A 109 6.33 7.11 5.05
CA MET A 109 6.93 7.11 3.72
C MET A 109 6.94 5.72 3.09
N HIS A 110 7.19 4.69 3.91
CA HIS A 110 7.15 3.29 3.49
C HIS A 110 5.74 2.84 3.11
N ALA A 111 4.72 3.09 3.96
CA ALA A 111 3.34 2.74 3.70
C ALA A 111 2.73 3.52 2.50
N ILE A 112 3.02 4.82 2.36
CA ILE A 112 2.55 5.62 1.20
C ILE A 112 3.08 5.07 -0.12
N THR A 113 4.30 4.55 -0.11
CA THR A 113 4.93 3.97 -1.31
C THR A 113 4.61 2.49 -1.53
N GLY A 114 3.74 1.93 -0.68
CA GLY A 114 3.24 0.55 -0.75
C GLY A 114 4.00 -0.39 0.17
N CYS A 115 3.28 -1.09 1.04
CA CYS A 115 3.73 -2.21 1.88
C CYS A 115 2.79 -3.39 1.64
N ASP A 116 2.78 -4.39 2.53
CA ASP A 116 1.94 -5.58 2.36
C ASP A 116 0.43 -5.27 2.34
N THR A 117 0.01 -4.22 3.06
CA THR A 117 -1.40 -3.83 3.17
C THR A 117 -1.78 -2.62 2.31
N THR A 118 -0.81 -1.92 1.72
CA THR A 118 -1.08 -0.70 0.93
C THR A 118 -0.54 -0.79 -0.49
N SER A 119 -1.28 -0.25 -1.44
CA SER A 119 -0.86 -0.26 -2.84
C SER A 119 0.32 0.66 -3.09
N ARG A 120 1.19 0.29 -4.03
CA ARG A 120 2.25 1.17 -4.53
C ARG A 120 1.75 2.06 -5.68
N PRO A 121 1.84 3.40 -5.58
CA PRO A 121 1.62 4.26 -6.73
C PRO A 121 2.67 3.98 -7.83
N PHE A 122 2.21 3.68 -9.04
CA PHE A 122 3.11 3.29 -10.13
C PHE A 122 4.08 4.43 -10.49
N GLY A 123 5.35 4.09 -10.71
CA GLY A 123 6.41 5.08 -10.99
C GLY A 123 6.96 5.80 -9.76
N VAL A 124 6.43 5.54 -8.56
CA VAL A 124 6.99 5.98 -7.28
C VAL A 124 7.63 4.76 -6.61
N GLY A 125 8.90 4.85 -6.23
CA GLY A 125 9.62 3.78 -5.53
C GLY A 125 10.23 4.31 -4.24
N LYS A 126 10.47 3.40 -3.28
CA LYS A 126 10.97 3.74 -1.92
C LYS A 126 12.24 4.59 -1.95
N GLY A 127 13.23 4.22 -2.76
CA GLY A 127 14.47 5.00 -2.87
C GLY A 127 14.27 6.43 -3.43
N LYS A 128 13.31 6.62 -4.35
CA LYS A 128 12.96 7.95 -4.87
C LYS A 128 12.23 8.76 -3.79
N ALA A 129 11.25 8.16 -3.12
CA ALA A 129 10.52 8.82 -2.05
C ALA A 129 11.43 9.19 -0.87
N PHE A 130 12.34 8.29 -0.46
CA PHE A 130 13.33 8.55 0.58
C PHE A 130 14.17 9.81 0.27
N LYS A 131 14.63 9.96 -0.99
CA LYS A 131 15.36 11.16 -1.41
C LYS A 131 14.51 12.43 -1.32
N GLU A 132 13.24 12.38 -1.72
CA GLU A 132 12.32 13.53 -1.60
C GLU A 132 12.05 13.88 -0.13
N PHE A 133 11.75 12.89 0.70
CA PHE A 133 11.49 13.08 2.13
C PHE A 133 12.73 13.59 2.87
N ARG A 134 13.93 13.18 2.46
CA ARG A 134 15.19 13.68 3.03
C ARG A 134 15.42 15.16 2.65
N SER A 135 15.16 15.54 1.40
CA SER A 135 15.42 16.91 0.93
C SER A 135 14.33 17.94 1.28
N LYS A 136 13.10 17.52 1.58
CA LYS A 136 11.95 18.41 1.81
C LYS A 136 11.39 18.27 3.22
N PRO A 137 11.68 19.21 4.14
CA PRO A 137 11.09 19.24 5.48
C PRO A 137 9.57 19.24 5.48
N GLU A 138 8.95 19.87 4.48
CA GLU A 138 7.50 20.00 4.35
C GLU A 138 6.84 18.63 4.18
N LEU A 139 7.46 17.69 3.46
CA LEU A 139 6.96 16.32 3.33
C LEU A 139 7.01 15.57 4.67
N ARG A 140 8.02 15.84 5.49
CA ARG A 140 8.13 15.24 6.83
C ARG A 140 7.06 15.81 7.76
N GLN A 141 6.79 17.11 7.70
CA GLN A 141 5.70 17.74 8.45
C GLN A 141 4.33 17.18 8.08
N LEU A 142 4.05 17.02 6.78
CA LEU A 142 2.80 16.39 6.32
C LEU A 142 2.70 14.93 6.79
N ALA A 143 3.81 14.20 6.82
CA ALA A 143 3.83 12.83 7.31
C ALA A 143 3.64 12.73 8.83
N CYS A 144 4.04 13.73 9.63
CA CYS A 144 3.78 13.73 11.06
C CYS A 144 2.27 13.65 11.38
N VAL A 145 1.41 14.20 10.53
CA VAL A 145 -0.06 14.05 10.66
C VAL A 145 -0.48 12.58 10.71
N PHE A 146 0.21 11.69 10.01
CA PHE A 146 -0.12 10.26 10.01
C PHE A 146 0.30 9.53 11.30
N LEU A 147 1.18 10.13 12.11
CA LEU A 147 1.67 9.59 13.37
C LEU A 147 0.83 10.04 14.57
N GLU A 148 -0.05 11.01 14.37
CA GLU A 148 -0.88 11.60 15.42
C GLU A 148 -2.33 11.10 15.34
N ARG A 149 -3.13 11.42 16.36
CA ARG A 149 -4.59 11.25 16.29
C ARG A 149 -5.15 12.35 15.41
N SER A 150 -5.38 12.05 14.15
CA SER A 150 -5.78 13.04 13.14
C SER A 150 -7.14 12.73 12.55
N SER A 151 -7.80 13.78 12.05
CA SER A 151 -9.08 13.66 11.36
C SER A 151 -8.92 12.98 9.99
N LYS A 152 -10.02 12.46 9.42
CA LYS A 152 -9.99 11.90 8.06
C LYS A 152 -9.63 12.98 7.04
N GLU A 153 -10.11 14.20 7.26
CA GLU A 153 -9.86 15.37 6.43
C GLU A 153 -8.37 15.70 6.38
N ASP A 154 -7.70 15.72 7.53
CA ASP A 154 -6.26 16.02 7.62
C ASP A 154 -5.41 14.92 6.96
N ILE A 155 -5.80 13.66 7.12
CA ILE A 155 -5.13 12.50 6.49
C ILE A 155 -5.29 12.52 4.98
N VAL A 156 -6.50 12.79 4.49
CA VAL A 156 -6.76 12.88 3.06
C VAL A 156 -5.99 14.05 2.45
N LYS A 157 -6.04 15.23 3.08
CA LYS A 157 -5.34 16.42 2.61
C LYS A 157 -3.82 16.25 2.61
N SER A 158 -3.25 15.78 3.71
CA SER A 158 -1.80 15.57 3.83
C SER A 158 -1.32 14.48 2.89
N GLY A 159 -2.07 13.38 2.76
CA GLY A 159 -1.74 12.30 1.85
C GLY A 159 -1.82 12.70 0.38
N GLU A 160 -2.84 13.47 -0.02
CA GLU A 160 -2.95 14.03 -1.37
C GLU A 160 -1.74 14.93 -1.70
N GLU A 161 -1.34 15.81 -0.79
CA GLU A 161 -0.19 16.70 -0.98
C GLU A 161 1.14 15.92 -1.09
N ILE A 162 1.35 14.92 -0.22
CA ILE A 162 2.54 14.05 -0.32
C ILE A 162 2.59 13.35 -1.67
N ILE A 163 1.48 12.71 -2.09
CA ILE A 163 1.44 11.98 -3.37
C ILE A 163 1.64 12.95 -4.54
N CYS A 164 1.03 14.14 -4.50
CA CYS A 164 1.19 15.17 -5.53
C CYS A 164 2.67 15.49 -5.75
N GLN A 165 3.41 15.76 -4.66
CA GLN A 165 4.83 16.08 -4.74
C GLN A 165 5.70 14.88 -5.15
N LEU A 166 5.36 13.65 -4.75
CA LEU A 166 6.07 12.44 -5.22
C LEU A 166 5.95 12.24 -6.74
N PHE A 167 4.86 12.72 -7.33
CA PHE A 167 4.64 12.80 -8.78
C PHE A 167 5.16 14.09 -9.42
N LYS A 168 5.97 14.88 -8.71
CA LYS A 168 6.57 16.14 -9.19
C LYS A 168 5.53 17.23 -9.47
N GLY A 169 4.42 17.20 -8.73
CA GLY A 169 3.51 18.33 -8.65
C GLY A 169 4.09 19.49 -7.85
N MET A 170 3.52 20.67 -8.07
CA MET A 170 3.80 21.86 -7.27
C MET A 170 3.05 21.77 -5.94
N PRO A 171 3.54 22.44 -4.87
CA PRO A 171 2.81 22.50 -3.62
C PRO A 171 1.38 23.02 -3.81
N CYS A 172 0.40 22.39 -3.17
CA CYS A 172 -1.02 22.75 -3.24
C CYS A 172 -1.64 22.66 -4.65
N GLU A 173 -1.01 21.99 -5.61
CA GLU A 173 -1.52 21.86 -6.98
C GLU A 173 -2.80 21.01 -7.07
N GLY A 174 -2.92 20.02 -6.18
CA GLY A 174 -4.00 19.03 -6.21
C GLY A 174 -3.78 17.93 -7.27
N LEU A 175 -4.14 16.69 -6.91
CA LEU A 175 -3.83 15.52 -7.75
C LEU A 175 -4.61 15.52 -9.06
N ASN A 176 -5.87 15.93 -9.07
CA ASN A 176 -6.67 15.97 -10.30
C ASN A 176 -6.12 16.96 -11.32
N PHE A 177 -5.67 18.14 -10.87
CA PHE A 177 -5.05 19.14 -11.76
C PHE A 177 -3.69 18.66 -12.26
N LEU A 178 -2.83 18.15 -11.36
CA LEU A 178 -1.55 17.54 -11.73
C LEU A 178 -1.76 16.41 -12.77
N ARG A 179 -2.75 15.55 -12.54
CA ARG A 179 -3.10 14.44 -13.43
C ARG A 179 -3.49 14.94 -14.81
N PHE A 180 -4.34 15.97 -14.89
CA PHE A 180 -4.75 16.57 -16.15
C PHE A 180 -3.57 17.22 -16.89
N ARG A 181 -2.72 17.97 -16.18
CA ARG A 181 -1.52 18.60 -16.75
C ARG A 181 -0.53 17.56 -17.29
N LEU A 182 -0.26 16.49 -16.54
CA LEU A 182 0.62 15.41 -16.97
C LEU A 182 0.03 14.59 -18.12
N PHE A 183 -1.29 14.43 -18.15
CA PHE A 183 -2.00 13.84 -19.30
C PHE A 183 -1.76 14.69 -20.55
N GLY A 184 -2.07 15.99 -20.51
CA GLY A 184 -1.89 16.90 -21.64
C GLY A 184 -0.45 16.93 -22.16
N LYS A 185 0.53 17.01 -21.25
CA LYS A 185 1.96 16.95 -21.62
C LYS A 185 2.33 15.67 -22.38
N LYS A 186 1.80 14.52 -21.95
CA LYS A 186 2.09 13.22 -22.58
C LYS A 186 1.35 13.01 -23.90
N THR A 187 0.16 13.58 -24.07
CA THR A 187 -0.59 13.48 -25.34
C THR A 187 -0.06 14.42 -26.41
N ILE A 188 0.47 15.60 -26.03
CA ILE A 188 1.05 16.57 -26.97
C ILE A 188 2.39 16.07 -27.53
N LEU A 189 3.19 15.34 -26.74
CA LEU A 189 4.48 14.77 -27.16
C LEU A 189 4.37 13.54 -28.09
N GLY A 190 3.17 13.28 -28.63
CA GLY A 190 2.81 12.32 -29.68
C GLY A 190 3.88 11.32 -30.13
N THR A 191 3.93 10.14 -29.50
CA THR A 191 4.44 8.89 -30.13
C THR A 191 4.35 7.63 -29.24
N LYS A 192 3.91 7.69 -27.97
CA LYS A 192 3.76 6.49 -27.13
C LYS A 192 2.32 6.33 -26.64
N VAL A 193 1.83 5.09 -26.69
CA VAL A 193 0.62 4.66 -25.98
C VAL A 193 0.72 5.15 -24.54
N LEU A 194 -0.24 5.98 -24.12
CA LEU A 194 -0.27 6.46 -22.75
C LEU A 194 -0.64 5.30 -21.82
N HIS A 195 0.34 4.84 -21.04
CA HIS A 195 0.06 3.96 -19.92
C HIS A 195 -0.60 4.77 -18.81
N ILE A 196 -1.90 4.60 -18.60
CA ILE A 196 -2.69 5.37 -17.62
C ILE A 196 -2.12 5.23 -16.20
N GLN A 197 -1.53 4.07 -15.87
CA GLN A 197 -0.86 3.86 -14.59
C GLN A 197 0.34 4.82 -14.36
N SER A 198 0.91 5.40 -15.41
CA SER A 198 2.03 6.35 -15.31
C SER A 198 1.61 7.76 -14.89
N LEU A 199 0.31 8.00 -14.75
CA LEU A 199 -0.24 9.24 -14.20
C LEU A 199 -0.47 9.08 -12.69
N PRO A 200 -0.42 10.18 -11.91
CA PRO A 200 -0.79 10.14 -10.49
C PRO A 200 -2.22 9.63 -10.30
N PRO A 201 -2.56 9.02 -9.15
CA PRO A 201 -3.94 8.62 -8.86
C PRO A 201 -4.89 9.83 -8.91
N THR A 202 -6.19 9.57 -9.03
CA THR A 202 -7.21 10.60 -8.80
C THR A 202 -7.22 10.99 -7.33
N SER A 203 -7.69 12.20 -6.99
CA SER A 203 -7.83 12.62 -5.58
C SER A 203 -8.71 11.64 -4.79
N ASP A 204 -9.77 11.10 -5.40
CA ASP A 204 -10.63 10.08 -4.78
C ASP A 204 -9.92 8.74 -4.52
N ALA A 205 -9.10 8.23 -5.45
CA ALA A 205 -8.34 7.01 -5.19
C ALA A 205 -7.22 7.25 -4.15
N ALA A 206 -6.63 8.43 -4.17
CA ALA A 206 -5.60 8.84 -3.22
C ALA A 206 -6.14 9.01 -1.81
N SER A 207 -7.38 9.49 -1.63
CA SER A 207 -8.00 9.65 -0.31
C SER A 207 -8.11 8.30 0.40
N PHE A 208 -8.66 7.28 -0.26
CA PHE A 208 -8.75 5.94 0.32
C PHE A 208 -7.38 5.28 0.52
N HIS A 209 -6.42 5.53 -0.36
CA HIS A 209 -5.04 5.07 -0.16
C HIS A 209 -4.45 5.67 1.12
N SER A 210 -4.58 6.99 1.31
CA SER A 210 -4.11 7.69 2.51
C SER A 210 -4.79 7.20 3.78
N MET A 211 -6.10 6.91 3.74
CA MET A 211 -6.79 6.33 4.89
C MET A 211 -6.22 4.96 5.28
N ARG A 212 -5.93 4.08 4.31
CA ARG A 212 -5.32 2.78 4.61
C ARG A 212 -3.88 2.89 5.10
N VAL A 213 -3.11 3.84 4.56
CA VAL A 213 -1.78 4.19 5.07
C VAL A 213 -1.88 4.61 6.53
N TYR A 214 -2.83 5.47 6.88
CA TYR A 214 -3.05 5.88 8.25
C TYR A 214 -3.35 4.70 9.15
N HIS A 215 -4.30 3.83 8.77
CA HIS A 215 -4.58 2.59 9.50
C HIS A 215 -3.34 1.74 9.74
N GLN A 216 -2.53 1.51 8.71
CA GLN A 216 -1.29 0.72 8.83
C GLN A 216 -0.28 1.39 9.76
N VAL A 217 -0.06 2.70 9.61
CA VAL A 217 0.89 3.45 10.45
C VAL A 217 0.43 3.46 11.91
N GLN A 218 -0.85 3.66 12.17
CA GLN A 218 -1.42 3.63 13.53
C GLN A 218 -1.20 2.26 14.17
N THR A 219 -1.44 1.18 13.42
CA THR A 219 -1.15 -0.19 13.89
C THR A 219 0.32 -0.34 14.25
N TRP A 220 1.23 0.11 13.36
CA TRP A 220 2.68 0.05 13.57
C TRP A 220 3.21 0.91 14.72
N ILE A 221 2.48 1.93 15.17
CA ILE A 221 2.84 2.71 16.37
C ILE A 221 2.10 2.24 17.63
N GLY A 222 1.39 1.11 17.55
CA GLY A 222 0.71 0.47 18.69
C GLY A 222 -0.72 0.95 18.95
N ASN A 223 -1.34 1.67 18.01
CA ASN A 223 -2.74 2.07 18.12
C ASN A 223 -3.65 1.11 17.37
N GLU A 224 -4.65 0.56 18.06
CA GLU A 224 -5.72 -0.22 17.45
C GLU A 224 -6.85 0.70 17.00
N ILE A 225 -7.06 0.78 15.68
CA ILE A 225 -8.16 1.54 15.09
C ILE A 225 -8.96 0.65 14.14
N ASN A 226 -10.27 0.89 14.05
CA ASN A 226 -11.14 0.08 13.22
C ASN A 226 -10.83 0.27 11.72
N PRO A 227 -10.41 -0.77 10.97
CA PRO A 227 -10.06 -0.64 9.56
C PRO A 227 -11.22 -0.13 8.70
N CYS A 228 -12.46 -0.47 9.03
CA CYS A 228 -13.64 -0.05 8.26
C CYS A 228 -13.85 1.47 8.28
N ASP A 229 -13.32 2.17 9.27
CA ASP A 229 -13.33 3.64 9.30
C ASP A 229 -12.27 4.25 8.36
N TRP A 230 -11.29 3.46 7.93
CA TRP A 230 -10.06 3.92 7.29
C TRP A 230 -9.80 3.24 5.94
N GLY A 231 -10.83 3.20 5.09
CA GLY A 231 -10.69 2.82 3.67
C GLY A 231 -10.65 1.32 3.41
N TRP A 232 -11.14 0.52 4.35
CA TRP A 232 -11.37 -0.91 4.22
C TRP A 232 -12.86 -1.26 4.30
N THR A 233 -13.23 -2.43 3.79
CA THR A 233 -14.57 -3.00 3.91
C THR A 233 -14.50 -4.50 4.13
N VAL A 234 -15.42 -5.06 4.91
CA VAL A 234 -15.49 -6.50 5.17
C VAL A 234 -16.37 -7.17 4.13
N LYS A 235 -15.84 -8.21 3.47
CA LYS A 235 -16.63 -9.12 2.63
C LYS A 235 -16.38 -10.56 3.08
N GLY A 236 -17.35 -11.15 3.79
CA GLY A 236 -17.18 -12.43 4.45
C GLY A 236 -16.11 -12.34 5.54
N SER A 237 -15.09 -13.20 5.48
CA SER A 237 -13.93 -13.17 6.39
C SER A 237 -12.75 -12.35 5.86
N LEU A 238 -12.92 -11.60 4.77
CA LEU A 238 -11.85 -10.86 4.12
C LEU A 238 -12.03 -9.36 4.33
N LEU A 239 -10.93 -8.69 4.66
CA LEU A 239 -10.81 -7.24 4.64
C LEU A 239 -10.34 -6.81 3.24
N LEU A 240 -11.15 -6.02 2.54
CA LEU A 240 -10.86 -5.57 1.17
C LEU A 240 -10.68 -4.06 1.11
N PRO A 241 -9.74 -3.54 0.30
CA PRO A 241 -9.52 -2.11 0.18
C PRO A 241 -10.66 -1.46 -0.61
N VAL A 242 -11.19 -0.36 -0.09
CA VAL A 242 -12.06 0.54 -0.86
C VAL A 242 -11.16 1.33 -1.81
N ARG A 243 -11.29 1.14 -3.12
CA ARG A 243 -10.32 1.68 -4.10
C ARG A 243 -10.62 3.10 -4.54
N ASN A 244 -11.91 3.43 -4.62
CA ASN A 244 -12.47 4.70 -5.05
C ASN A 244 -13.97 4.68 -4.72
N SER A 245 -14.59 5.85 -4.69
CA SER A 245 -16.04 6.02 -4.62
C SER A 245 -16.63 6.40 -5.97
N LEU A 246 -15.81 6.88 -6.90
CA LEU A 246 -16.22 7.35 -8.22
C LEU A 246 -16.17 6.23 -9.27
N GLY A 247 -17.08 6.32 -10.24
CA GLY A 247 -17.07 5.46 -11.42
C GLY A 247 -15.82 5.66 -12.29
N PRO A 248 -15.52 4.72 -13.22
CA PRO A 248 -14.27 4.72 -14.00
C PRO A 248 -14.10 5.92 -14.94
N GLY A 249 -15.18 6.68 -15.18
CA GLY A 249 -15.18 7.93 -15.93
C GLY A 249 -16.58 8.54 -15.97
N PRO A 250 -16.72 9.74 -16.56
CA PRO A 250 -18.03 10.34 -16.80
C PRO A 250 -18.92 9.38 -17.61
N ARG A 251 -20.18 9.20 -17.19
CA ARG A 251 -21.14 8.30 -17.86
C ARG A 251 -21.23 8.58 -19.36
N GLU A 252 -21.24 9.86 -19.75
CA GLU A 252 -21.30 10.27 -21.16
C GLU A 252 -20.08 9.81 -21.98
N LEU A 253 -18.88 9.77 -21.38
CA LEU A 253 -17.68 9.29 -22.06
C LEU A 253 -17.66 7.76 -22.18
N LEU A 254 -18.21 7.06 -21.17
CA LEU A 254 -18.37 5.61 -21.21
C LEU A 254 -19.36 5.16 -22.30
N LYS A 255 -20.37 5.98 -22.62
CA LYS A 255 -21.29 5.72 -23.74
C LYS A 255 -20.58 5.67 -25.09
N VAL A 256 -19.47 6.40 -25.26
CA VAL A 256 -18.69 6.43 -26.52
C VAL A 256 -17.80 5.18 -26.68
N VAL A 257 -17.56 4.42 -25.60
CA VAL A 257 -16.75 3.20 -25.66
C VAL A 257 -17.55 2.10 -26.35
N ARG A 258 -17.01 1.60 -27.46
CA ARG A 258 -17.64 0.59 -28.30
C ARG A 258 -16.73 -0.59 -28.58
N CYS A 259 -17.28 -1.80 -28.58
CA CYS A 259 -16.60 -2.95 -29.14
C CYS A 259 -16.86 -3.06 -30.64
N SER A 260 -15.92 -3.67 -31.37
CA SER A 260 -16.10 -4.05 -32.78
C SER A 260 -16.67 -5.47 -32.94
N CYS A 261 -17.24 -6.03 -31.88
CA CYS A 261 -17.78 -7.38 -31.90
C CYS A 261 -18.97 -7.48 -32.83
N LYS A 262 -19.06 -8.61 -33.53
CA LYS A 262 -20.19 -8.94 -34.39
C LYS A 262 -21.39 -9.53 -33.64
N GLY A 263 -21.17 -10.05 -32.42
CA GLY A 263 -22.18 -10.69 -31.58
C GLY A 263 -21.54 -11.47 -30.42
N GLY A 264 -22.37 -12.08 -29.57
CA GLY A 264 -21.95 -12.99 -28.49
C GLY A 264 -21.40 -12.28 -27.25
N CYS A 265 -20.33 -11.48 -27.40
CA CYS A 265 -19.60 -10.76 -26.34
C CYS A 265 -19.50 -11.49 -24.99
N ASP A 266 -19.34 -12.80 -25.00
CA ASP A 266 -19.30 -13.69 -23.83
C ASP A 266 -17.89 -13.82 -23.24
N THR A 267 -16.87 -13.52 -24.04
CA THR A 267 -15.45 -13.63 -23.67
C THR A 267 -14.75 -12.28 -23.59
N VAL A 268 -13.54 -12.27 -23.00
CA VAL A 268 -12.63 -11.10 -22.92
C VAL A 268 -12.09 -10.63 -24.28
N ARG A 269 -12.51 -11.27 -25.39
CA ARG A 269 -12.29 -10.76 -26.75
C ARG A 269 -13.14 -9.52 -27.03
N CYS A 270 -14.27 -9.36 -26.34
CA CYS A 270 -15.03 -8.12 -26.37
C CYS A 270 -14.30 -7.03 -25.59
N SER A 271 -13.97 -5.92 -26.25
CA SER A 271 -13.29 -4.80 -25.59
C SER A 271 -14.13 -4.19 -24.47
N CYS A 272 -15.45 -4.11 -24.60
CA CYS A 272 -16.33 -3.64 -23.51
C CYS A 272 -16.19 -4.57 -22.29
N ARG A 273 -16.41 -5.88 -22.46
CA ARG A 273 -16.27 -6.87 -21.37
C ARG A 273 -14.86 -6.89 -20.76
N LYS A 274 -13.82 -6.82 -21.60
CA LYS A 274 -12.42 -6.78 -21.17
C LYS A 274 -12.14 -5.61 -20.23
N HIS A 275 -12.79 -4.47 -20.44
CA HIS A 275 -12.65 -3.27 -19.61
C HIS A 275 -13.75 -3.15 -18.55
N GLY A 276 -14.56 -4.19 -18.34
CA GLY A 276 -15.62 -4.20 -17.32
C GLY A 276 -16.81 -3.28 -17.64
N LEU A 277 -17.08 -3.03 -18.93
CA LEU A 277 -18.18 -2.19 -19.41
C LEU A 277 -19.22 -3.03 -20.14
N ASN A 278 -20.48 -2.62 -20.04
CA ASN A 278 -21.59 -3.17 -20.83
C ASN A 278 -21.55 -2.63 -22.27
N CYS A 279 -21.92 -3.47 -23.23
CA CYS A 279 -22.12 -3.13 -24.63
C CYS A 279 -23.36 -2.27 -24.77
N THR A 280 -23.21 -1.16 -25.48
CA THR A 280 -24.27 -0.19 -25.78
C THR A 280 -24.70 -0.28 -27.24
N GLN A 281 -25.74 0.46 -27.62
CA GLN A 281 -26.17 0.60 -29.03
C GLN A 281 -25.10 1.15 -29.96
N LEU A 282 -24.03 1.75 -29.41
CA LEU A 282 -22.89 2.29 -30.17
C LEU A 282 -21.81 1.22 -30.46
N CYS A 283 -21.93 0.02 -29.89
CA CYS A 283 -21.10 -1.15 -30.21
C CYS A 283 -21.42 -1.70 -31.60
N GLY A 284 -20.41 -2.30 -32.27
CA GLY A 284 -20.37 -2.74 -33.66
C GLY A 284 -21.65 -3.42 -34.20
N ASP A 285 -21.61 -4.71 -34.49
CA ASP A 285 -22.84 -5.39 -34.94
C ASP A 285 -23.61 -5.97 -33.76
N CYS A 286 -22.98 -6.13 -32.59
CA CYS A 286 -23.71 -6.57 -31.40
C CYS A 286 -24.73 -5.53 -30.89
N ARG A 287 -24.46 -4.23 -31.06
CA ARG A 287 -25.34 -3.11 -30.67
C ARG A 287 -25.95 -3.19 -29.26
N GLY A 288 -25.32 -3.92 -28.33
CA GLY A 288 -25.89 -4.19 -27.00
C GLY A 288 -27.17 -5.04 -27.00
N HIS A 289 -27.60 -5.60 -28.13
CA HIS A 289 -28.80 -6.43 -28.23
C HIS A 289 -28.49 -7.85 -28.74
N GLY A 290 -27.51 -7.99 -29.63
CA GLY A 290 -27.02 -9.27 -30.17
C GLY A 290 -25.89 -9.90 -29.37
N CYS A 291 -25.76 -9.59 -28.07
CA CYS A 291 -24.70 -10.14 -27.24
C CYS A 291 -25.09 -10.29 -25.77
N THR A 292 -24.33 -11.11 -25.05
CA THR A 292 -24.52 -11.41 -23.62
C THR A 292 -23.92 -10.37 -22.66
N ASN A 293 -23.28 -9.33 -23.18
CA ASN A 293 -22.61 -8.30 -22.39
C ASN A 293 -23.38 -6.99 -22.44
N SER A 294 -24.69 -7.00 -22.29
CA SER A 294 -25.52 -5.80 -22.25
C SER A 294 -26.37 -5.76 -20.99
N GLU A 295 -26.79 -4.57 -20.59
CA GLU A 295 -27.82 -4.42 -19.57
C GLU A 295 -29.16 -4.79 -20.18
N VAL A 296 -29.89 -5.70 -19.53
CA VAL A 296 -31.30 -5.91 -19.82
C VAL A 296 -32.00 -4.61 -19.40
N PRO A 297 -32.75 -3.93 -20.30
CA PRO A 297 -33.51 -2.77 -19.88
C PRO A 297 -34.53 -3.21 -18.82
N GLU A 298 -34.53 -2.57 -17.65
CA GLU A 298 -35.73 -2.54 -16.81
C GLU A 298 -36.79 -1.79 -17.61
N ILE A 299 -37.84 -2.51 -18.01
CA ILE A 299 -39.01 -1.94 -18.68
C ILE A 299 -39.98 -1.59 -17.56
N ASP A 300 -40.09 -0.31 -17.23
CA ASP A 300 -41.32 0.28 -16.67
C ASP A 300 -42.29 0.61 -17.82
#